data_AF-A0AAD7FXP1-F1
#
_entry.id   AF-A0AAD7FXP1-F1
#
_cell.length_a   1.000
_cell.length_b   1.000
_cell.length_c   1.000
_cell.angle_alpha   90.00
_cell.angle_beta   90.00
_cell.angle_gamma   90.00
#
_symmetry.space_group_name_H-M   'P 1'
#
loop_
_entity.id
_entity.type
_entity.pdbx_description
1 polymer ?
#
loop_
_entity_poly.entity_id
_entity_poly.type
_entity_poly.pdbx_seq_one_letter_code
_entity_poly.pdbx_strand_id
1 'polypeptide(L)'
;MSVAGHARYVHYNPPNAHAHTQIHHQPTTVSPQDTQHVPTLKPTPTVTHRAQPIASTSQAPQPVVAKGDWTKDLVQLAKTAELKKHALTLQLHTAHILSAHASLEQKNRAVQDILEQRNKLESERNRLIDCLSQVNEDRNQADLLLSSLQRECTSLQSKIATLSAGEYAVAKADVDKLRSDLGQLPLPGLQQTLEGRGVGYLDERRTAGPSNMHTIQPPPGATTVEKKRKRSTPNGANGAETGVASTHVNPGGTIMEGVVDGEGPAQAKRPRGRPRGSRNRGGAAGG
;
A
#
# COMPACT_ATOMS: atom_id res chain seq x y z
N MET A 1 51.19 6.83 17.62
CA MET A 1 50.73 7.78 16.60
C MET A 1 49.28 7.45 16.27
N SER A 2 48.40 8.43 16.47
CA SER A 2 46.95 8.29 16.49
C SER A 2 46.38 8.63 15.10
N VAL A 3 45.49 7.81 14.55
CA VAL A 3 44.72 8.18 13.36
C VAL A 3 43.25 7.82 13.59
N ALA A 4 42.46 8.86 13.90
CA ALA A 4 41.03 8.80 14.13
C ALA A 4 40.26 8.85 12.80
N GLY A 5 39.69 7.72 12.38
CA GLY A 5 38.77 7.63 11.24
C GLY A 5 37.34 8.01 11.65
N HIS A 6 36.88 9.14 11.12
CA HIS A 6 35.56 9.72 11.39
C HIS A 6 34.41 8.86 10.82
N ALA A 7 33.44 8.53 11.67
CA ALA A 7 32.15 8.00 11.21
C ALA A 7 31.38 9.10 10.48
N ARG A 8 31.15 8.94 9.17
CA ARG A 8 30.24 9.80 8.41
C ARG A 8 28.81 9.46 8.78
N TYR A 9 28.20 10.34 9.58
CA TYR A 9 26.78 10.33 9.90
C TYR A 9 26.00 10.73 8.64
N VAL A 10 25.21 9.82 8.09
CA VAL A 10 24.27 10.14 7.00
C VAL A 10 23.08 10.84 7.65
N HIS A 11 23.08 12.17 7.58
CA HIS A 11 21.97 13.02 8.00
C HIS A 11 20.86 12.91 6.96
N TYR A 12 19.79 12.18 7.28
CA TYR A 12 18.62 12.07 6.42
C TYR A 12 17.79 13.35 6.55
N ASN A 13 17.81 14.19 5.51
CA ASN A 13 17.00 15.40 5.42
C ASN A 13 15.62 15.01 4.86
N PRO A 14 14.53 15.01 5.66
CA PRO A 14 13.21 14.71 5.13
C PRO A 14 12.81 15.78 4.10
N PRO A 15 12.15 15.41 2.98
CA PRO A 15 11.69 16.37 2.01
C PRO A 15 10.72 17.37 2.67
N ASN A 16 11.11 18.64 2.55
CA ASN A 16 10.41 19.82 3.01
C ASN A 16 9.00 19.89 2.39
N ALA A 17 7.98 19.55 3.17
CA ALA A 17 6.57 19.68 2.78
C ALA A 17 6.08 21.11 3.00
N HIS A 18 6.57 22.07 2.21
CA HIS A 18 6.03 23.42 2.13
C HIS A 18 5.86 23.87 0.68
N ALA A 19 4.80 23.39 0.03
CA ALA A 19 4.19 24.10 -1.08
C ALA A 19 2.97 24.85 -0.53
N HIS A 20 3.19 26.12 -0.23
CA HIS A 20 2.15 27.11 0.06
C HIS A 20 1.52 27.51 -1.27
N THR A 21 0.42 26.86 -1.67
CA THR A 21 -0.43 27.37 -2.75
C THR A 21 -1.36 28.43 -2.17
N GLN A 22 -1.04 29.69 -2.49
CA GLN A 22 -1.98 30.79 -2.42
C GLN A 22 -3.27 30.40 -3.16
N ILE A 23 -4.38 30.41 -2.43
CA ILE A 23 -5.71 30.28 -3.00
C ILE A 23 -6.05 31.65 -3.61
N HIS A 24 -5.82 31.78 -4.91
CA HIS A 24 -6.38 32.87 -5.72
C HIS A 24 -7.85 32.54 -6.01
N HIS A 25 -8.77 33.31 -5.45
CA HIS A 25 -10.20 33.18 -5.70
C HIS A 25 -10.52 33.76 -7.09
N GLN A 26 -10.61 32.90 -8.11
CA GLN A 26 -11.34 33.24 -9.33
C GLN A 26 -12.80 32.79 -9.19
N PRO A 27 -13.80 33.63 -9.54
CA PRO A 27 -15.18 33.20 -9.63
C PRO A 27 -15.38 32.48 -10.98
N THR A 28 -15.10 31.18 -11.03
CA THR A 28 -15.61 30.33 -12.12
C THR A 28 -17.05 29.97 -11.83
N THR A 29 -17.93 30.68 -12.53
CA THR A 29 -19.21 30.20 -13.04
C THR A 29 -19.24 28.67 -13.19
N VAL A 30 -20.15 28.02 -12.46
CA VAL A 30 -20.50 26.61 -12.66
C VAL A 30 -21.95 26.57 -13.12
N SER A 31 -22.14 26.16 -14.37
CA SER A 31 -23.39 25.58 -14.84
C SER A 31 -23.54 24.17 -14.27
N PRO A 32 -24.70 23.79 -13.72
CA PRO A 32 -25.07 22.39 -13.57
C PRO A 32 -26.16 22.03 -14.60
N GLN A 33 -25.81 21.16 -15.57
CA GLN A 33 -26.78 20.38 -16.34
C GLN A 33 -27.14 19.11 -15.55
N ASP A 34 -28.46 18.89 -15.40
CA ASP A 34 -29.19 17.61 -15.43
C ASP A 34 -28.76 16.47 -14.46
N THR A 35 -29.60 15.87 -13.59
CA THR A 35 -30.96 15.33 -13.79
C THR A 35 -31.59 14.94 -12.43
N GLN A 36 -32.82 15.42 -12.16
CA GLN A 36 -34.03 14.82 -11.52
C GLN A 36 -33.90 13.88 -10.30
N HIS A 37 -34.69 13.95 -9.21
CA HIS A 37 -36.15 14.04 -9.06
C HIS A 37 -36.48 14.32 -7.58
N VAL A 38 -37.27 15.35 -7.23
CA VAL A 38 -38.24 15.33 -6.10
C VAL A 38 -39.21 16.53 -6.22
N PRO A 39 -40.41 16.53 -5.60
CA PRO A 39 -41.66 16.74 -6.30
C PRO A 39 -42.24 18.15 -6.14
N THR A 40 -43.00 18.52 -7.16
CA THR A 40 -43.91 19.65 -7.28
C THR A 40 -44.84 19.83 -6.07
N LEU A 41 -44.73 20.97 -5.40
CA LEU A 41 -45.85 21.65 -4.74
C LEU A 41 -45.88 23.12 -5.20
N LYS A 42 -46.91 23.46 -5.99
CA LYS A 42 -47.46 24.81 -6.26
C LYS A 42 -48.05 25.41 -4.96
N PRO A 43 -48.49 26.70 -4.84
CA PRO A 43 -48.73 27.73 -5.89
C PRO A 43 -48.24 29.18 -5.61
N THR A 44 -48.17 30.00 -6.69
CA THR A 44 -48.48 31.45 -6.91
C THR A 44 -48.63 32.46 -5.73
N PRO A 45 -48.36 33.78 -5.89
CA PRO A 45 -48.71 34.59 -7.08
C PRO A 45 -47.65 35.56 -7.62
N THR A 46 -47.57 35.58 -8.94
CA THR A 46 -47.00 36.63 -9.78
C THR A 46 -47.77 37.92 -9.55
N VAL A 47 -47.09 38.95 -9.06
CA VAL A 47 -47.62 40.32 -9.02
C VAL A 47 -47.54 40.86 -10.44
N THR A 48 -48.68 40.79 -11.13
CA THR A 48 -48.95 41.51 -12.37
C THR A 48 -48.74 43.00 -12.14
N HIS A 49 -47.73 43.59 -12.80
CA HIS A 49 -47.61 45.03 -12.96
C HIS A 49 -48.77 45.52 -13.82
N ARG A 50 -49.83 45.98 -13.15
CA ARG A 50 -50.92 46.76 -13.75
C ARG A 50 -50.41 48.17 -13.99
N ALA A 51 -50.17 48.51 -15.25
CA ALA A 51 -50.07 49.90 -15.68
C ALA A 51 -51.37 50.62 -15.30
N GLN A 52 -51.28 51.64 -14.45
CA GLN A 52 -52.39 52.56 -14.22
C GLN A 52 -52.29 53.73 -15.20
N PRO A 53 -53.41 54.11 -15.86
CA PRO A 53 -53.48 55.30 -16.67
C PRO A 53 -53.46 56.55 -15.79
N ILE A 54 -52.67 57.50 -16.25
CA ILE A 54 -52.53 58.87 -15.78
C ILE A 54 -53.83 59.60 -16.12
N ALA A 55 -54.68 59.85 -15.12
CA ALA A 55 -55.80 60.79 -15.23
C ALA A 55 -55.44 62.05 -14.45
N SER A 56 -55.00 63.05 -15.20
CA SER A 56 -54.70 64.40 -14.73
C SER A 56 -56.02 65.15 -14.49
N THR A 57 -56.53 65.15 -13.25
CA THR A 57 -57.58 66.08 -12.84
C THR A 57 -56.96 67.23 -12.06
N SER A 58 -56.75 68.33 -12.76
CA SER A 58 -56.38 69.63 -12.24
C SER A 58 -57.49 70.16 -11.32
N GLN A 59 -57.39 69.88 -10.01
CA GLN A 59 -58.18 70.60 -9.00
C GLN A 59 -57.31 71.71 -8.38
N ALA A 60 -57.90 72.90 -8.37
CA ALA A 60 -57.32 74.15 -7.89
C ALA A 60 -56.77 74.05 -6.45
N PRO A 61 -55.74 74.83 -6.11
CA PRO A 61 -55.08 74.79 -4.81
C PRO A 61 -56.00 75.37 -3.73
N GLN A 62 -56.80 74.50 -3.11
CA GLN A 62 -57.41 74.80 -1.81
C GLN A 62 -56.27 74.82 -0.77
N PRO A 63 -56.20 75.83 0.12
CA PRO A 63 -55.18 75.89 1.16
C PRO A 63 -55.43 74.72 2.12
N VAL A 64 -54.61 73.67 1.96
CA VAL A 64 -54.58 72.50 2.84
C VAL A 64 -54.06 72.97 4.19
N VAL A 65 -54.96 73.48 5.02
CA VAL A 65 -54.70 73.61 6.45
C VAL A 65 -54.52 72.18 6.95
N ALA A 66 -53.28 71.81 7.24
CA ALA A 66 -52.90 70.50 7.77
C ALA A 66 -53.60 70.24 9.11
N LYS A 67 -54.85 69.77 9.06
CA LYS A 67 -55.57 69.16 10.19
C LYS A 67 -55.12 67.70 10.39
N GLY A 68 -53.83 67.45 10.26
CA GLY A 68 -53.19 66.15 10.47
C GLY A 68 -51.98 66.34 11.36
N ASP A 69 -51.85 65.52 12.40
CA ASP A 69 -50.74 65.56 13.35
C ASP A 69 -49.43 65.13 12.66
N TRP A 70 -48.81 66.01 11.87
CA TRP A 70 -47.54 65.76 11.15
C TRP A 70 -46.43 65.23 12.07
N THR A 71 -46.44 65.62 13.35
CA THR A 71 -45.52 65.13 14.37
C THR A 71 -45.68 63.62 14.60
N LYS A 72 -46.92 63.09 14.56
CA LYS A 72 -47.17 61.66 14.69
C LYS A 72 -46.66 60.91 13.47
N ASP A 73 -46.85 61.45 12.27
CA ASP A 73 -46.38 60.83 11.02
C ASP A 73 -44.85 60.78 10.97
N LEU A 74 -44.16 61.83 11.44
CA LEU A 74 -42.70 61.86 11.54
C LEU A 74 -42.17 60.81 12.53
N VAL A 75 -42.81 60.69 13.70
CA VAL A 75 -42.46 59.66 14.71
C VAL A 75 -42.73 58.25 14.17
N GLN A 76 -43.82 58.03 13.44
CA GLN A 76 -44.10 56.76 12.79
C GLN A 76 -43.05 56.43 11.72
N LEU A 77 -42.70 57.40 10.87
CA LEU A 77 -41.68 57.22 9.84
C LEU A 77 -40.32 56.86 10.44
N ALA A 78 -39.92 57.52 11.53
CA ALA A 78 -38.70 57.20 12.26
C ALA A 78 -38.73 55.78 12.84
N LYS A 79 -39.84 55.36 13.46
CA LYS A 79 -40.02 53.98 13.96
C LYS A 79 -39.98 52.95 12.83
N THR A 80 -40.61 53.24 11.68
CA THR A 80 -40.55 52.38 10.50
C THR A 80 -39.15 52.27 9.93
N ALA A 81 -38.38 53.36 9.92
CA ALA A 81 -36.98 53.35 9.48
C ALA A 81 -36.10 52.51 10.42
N GLU A 82 -36.23 52.68 11.73
CA GLU A 82 -35.47 51.89 12.72
C GLU A 82 -35.85 50.40 12.65
N LEU A 83 -37.14 50.07 12.50
CA LEU A 83 -37.59 48.69 12.30
C LEU A 83 -36.97 48.06 11.03
N LYS A 84 -36.96 48.80 9.91
CA LYS A 84 -36.36 48.34 8.66
C LYS A 84 -34.85 48.10 8.80
N LYS A 85 -34.15 48.98 9.52
CA LYS A 85 -32.73 48.81 9.86
C LYS A 85 -32.50 47.52 10.65
N HIS A 86 -33.27 47.27 11.72
CA HIS A 86 -33.15 46.03 12.49
C HIS A 86 -33.49 44.78 11.68
N ALA A 87 -34.54 44.83 10.85
CA ALA A 87 -34.92 43.72 9.99
C ALA A 87 -33.80 43.38 8.99
N LEU A 88 -33.18 44.39 8.37
CA LEU A 88 -32.05 44.20 7.46
C LEU A 88 -30.83 43.60 8.19
N THR A 89 -30.48 44.10 9.37
CA THR A 89 -29.39 43.55 10.19
C THR A 89 -29.63 42.08 10.54
N LEU A 90 -30.87 41.71 10.92
CA LEU A 90 -31.23 40.32 11.19
C LEU A 90 -31.11 39.44 9.94
N GLN A 91 -31.57 39.92 8.78
CA GLN A 91 -31.43 39.22 7.50
C GLN A 91 -29.96 38.98 7.15
N LEU A 92 -29.09 39.98 7.34
CA LEU A 92 -27.65 39.85 7.09
C LEU A 92 -27.01 38.82 8.01
N HIS A 93 -27.31 38.86 9.32
CA HIS A 93 -26.82 37.85 10.26
C HIS A 93 -27.33 36.45 9.91
N THR A 94 -28.58 36.33 9.48
CA THR A 94 -29.17 35.05 9.06
C THR A 94 -28.42 34.49 7.85
N ALA A 95 -28.14 35.32 6.84
CA ALA A 95 -27.35 34.92 5.67
C ALA A 95 -25.93 34.47 6.06
N HIS A 96 -25.26 35.19 6.97
CA HIS A 96 -23.94 34.80 7.48
C HIS A 96 -23.98 33.45 8.23
N ILE A 97 -24.99 33.24 9.08
CA ILE A 97 -25.18 31.97 9.80
C ILE A 97 -25.36 30.81 8.81
N LEU A 98 -26.23 30.98 7.80
CA LEU A 98 -26.47 29.95 6.78
C LEU A 98 -25.22 29.63 5.95
N SER A 99 -24.45 30.65 5.56
CA SER A 99 -23.18 30.48 4.82
C SER A 99 -22.13 29.75 5.67
N ALA A 100 -22.02 30.09 6.96
CA ALA A 100 -21.15 29.40 7.90
C ALA A 100 -21.57 27.94 8.09
N HIS A 101 -22.87 27.65 8.16
CA HIS A 101 -23.39 26.27 8.23
C HIS A 101 -23.03 25.45 6.99
N ALA A 102 -23.25 25.97 5.78
CA ALA A 102 -22.88 25.28 4.55
C ALA A 102 -21.37 24.98 4.50
N SER A 103 -20.54 25.94 4.93
CA SER A 103 -19.08 25.77 5.01
C SER A 103 -18.68 24.71 6.04
N LEU A 104 -19.34 24.68 7.20
CA LEU A 104 -19.11 23.68 8.24
C LEU A 104 -19.45 22.27 7.74
N GLU A 105 -20.58 22.10 7.07
CA GLU A 105 -20.99 20.82 6.48
C GLU A 105 -20.03 20.33 5.41
N GLN A 106 -19.55 21.22 4.53
CA GLN A 106 -18.53 20.89 3.54
C GLN A 106 -17.24 20.41 4.20
N LYS A 107 -16.76 21.12 5.23
CA LYS A 107 -15.56 20.72 5.97
C LYS A 107 -15.75 19.40 6.72
N ASN A 108 -16.92 19.17 7.31
CA ASN A 108 -17.23 17.90 7.98
C ASN A 108 -17.21 16.71 7.01
N ARG A 109 -17.75 16.87 5.79
CA ARG A 109 -17.64 15.84 4.74
C ARG A 109 -16.18 15.57 4.38
N ALA A 110 -15.39 16.61 4.12
CA ALA A 110 -13.97 16.46 3.82
C ALA A 110 -13.19 15.77 4.95
N VAL A 111 -13.53 16.03 6.22
CA VAL A 111 -12.94 15.33 7.37
C VAL A 111 -13.27 13.84 7.34
N GLN A 112 -14.52 13.46 7.04
CA GLN A 112 -14.90 12.05 6.92
C GLN A 112 -14.13 11.35 5.79
N ASP A 113 -14.06 11.98 4.61
CA ASP A 113 -13.32 11.43 3.46
C ASP A 113 -11.84 11.17 3.81
N ILE A 114 -11.21 12.11 4.52
CA ILE A 114 -9.81 11.96 4.97
C ILE A 114 -9.68 10.82 6.00
N LEU A 115 -10.64 10.66 6.92
CA LEU A 115 -10.63 9.57 7.89
C LEU A 115 -10.78 8.20 7.22
N GLU A 116 -11.64 8.09 6.21
CA GLU A 116 -11.81 6.87 5.42
C GLU A 116 -10.54 6.52 4.63
N GLN A 117 -9.94 7.51 3.96
CA GLN A 117 -8.66 7.32 3.26
C GLN A 117 -7.54 6.88 4.20
N ARG A 118 -7.45 7.49 5.39
CA ARG A 118 -6.50 7.08 6.44
C ARG A 118 -6.73 5.63 6.84
N ASN A 119 -7.98 5.23 7.09
CA ASN A 119 -8.30 3.86 7.48
C ASN A 119 -7.92 2.84 6.40
N LYS A 120 -8.14 3.18 5.12
CA LYS A 120 -7.72 2.36 3.99
C LYS A 120 -6.20 2.19 3.94
N LEU A 121 -5.45 3.28 4.10
CA LEU A 121 -3.98 3.22 4.13
C LEU A 121 -3.45 2.43 5.33
N GLU A 122 -4.06 2.55 6.50
CA GLU A 122 -3.68 1.76 7.68
C GLU A 122 -3.95 0.25 7.45
N SER A 123 -5.02 -0.10 6.75
CA SER A 123 -5.31 -1.50 6.40
C SER A 123 -4.28 -2.10 5.45
N GLU A 124 -3.85 -1.34 4.43
CA GLU A 124 -2.78 -1.78 3.51
C GLU A 124 -1.42 -1.83 4.22
N ARG A 125 -1.13 -0.88 5.11
CA ARG A 125 0.07 -0.90 5.95
C ARG A 125 0.13 -2.19 6.77
N ASN A 126 -0.96 -2.57 7.45
CA ASN A 126 -1.02 -3.79 8.23
C ASN A 126 -0.86 -5.03 7.35
N ARG A 127 -1.55 -5.09 6.20
CA ARG A 127 -1.40 -6.19 5.23
C ARG A 127 0.05 -6.36 4.77
N LEU A 128 0.75 -5.27 4.45
CA LEU A 128 2.15 -5.32 4.03
C LEU A 128 3.09 -5.78 5.15
N ILE A 129 2.82 -5.38 6.41
CA ILE A 129 3.55 -5.86 7.59
C ILE A 129 3.37 -7.38 7.75
N ASP A 130 2.16 -7.89 7.54
CA ASP A 130 1.88 -9.33 7.61
C ASP A 130 2.61 -10.08 6.50
N CYS A 131 2.57 -9.58 5.25
CA CYS A 131 3.33 -10.16 4.13
C CYS A 131 4.85 -10.19 4.39
N LEU A 132 5.41 -9.10 4.92
CA LEU A 132 6.84 -9.03 5.25
C LEU A 132 7.21 -10.01 6.37
N SER A 133 6.32 -10.19 7.34
CA SER A 133 6.50 -11.15 8.43
C SER A 133 6.52 -12.59 7.89
N GLN A 134 5.62 -12.91 6.94
CA GLN A 134 5.60 -14.22 6.27
C GLN A 134 6.89 -14.49 5.49
N VAL A 135 7.36 -13.54 4.67
CA VAL A 135 8.62 -13.70 3.91
C VAL A 135 9.82 -13.93 4.83
N ASN A 136 9.85 -13.25 5.99
CA ASN A 136 10.91 -13.49 6.97
C ASN A 136 10.85 -14.89 7.57
N GLU A 137 9.65 -15.41 7.84
CA GLU A 137 9.45 -16.78 8.32
C GLU A 137 9.89 -17.81 7.27
N ASP A 138 9.46 -17.64 6.02
CA ASP A 138 9.85 -18.52 4.90
C ASP A 138 11.36 -18.53 4.70
N ARG A 139 12.03 -17.37 4.82
CA ARG A 139 13.49 -17.27 4.78
C ARG A 139 14.14 -18.07 5.92
N ASN A 140 13.63 -17.93 7.14
CA ASN A 140 14.16 -18.68 8.29
C ASN A 140 14.00 -20.20 8.09
N GLN A 141 12.88 -20.63 7.51
CA GLN A 141 12.66 -22.04 7.16
C GLN A 141 13.65 -22.51 6.09
N ALA A 142 13.89 -21.71 5.05
CA ALA A 142 14.87 -22.02 4.01
C ALA A 142 16.30 -22.13 4.59
N ASP A 143 16.68 -21.23 5.50
CA ASP A 143 17.98 -21.28 6.18
C ASP A 143 18.15 -22.54 7.04
N LEU A 144 17.07 -22.97 7.72
CA LEU A 144 17.05 -24.22 8.50
C LEU A 144 17.23 -25.44 7.59
N LEU A 145 16.50 -25.51 6.48
CA LEU A 145 16.59 -26.58 5.50
C LEU A 145 17.98 -26.64 4.85
N LEU A 146 18.52 -25.48 4.45
CA LEU A 146 19.88 -25.36 3.91
C LEU A 146 20.92 -25.91 4.91
N SER A 147 20.80 -25.52 6.18
CA SER A 147 21.70 -25.99 7.24
C SER A 147 21.57 -27.50 7.50
N SER A 148 20.38 -28.08 7.31
CA SER A 148 20.18 -29.53 7.39
C SER A 148 20.89 -30.24 6.23
N LEU A 149 20.61 -29.82 4.99
CA LEU A 149 21.18 -30.41 3.80
C LEU A 149 22.70 -30.28 3.77
N GLN A 150 23.27 -29.15 4.23
CA GLN A 150 24.73 -28.99 4.34
C GLN A 150 25.37 -29.99 5.30
N ARG A 151 24.71 -30.27 6.45
CA ARG A 151 25.19 -31.31 7.39
C ARG A 151 25.11 -32.70 6.77
N GLU A 152 24.03 -33.01 6.07
CA GLU A 152 23.86 -34.28 5.36
C GLU A 152 24.89 -34.46 4.24
N CYS A 153 25.12 -33.45 3.41
CA CYS A 153 26.17 -33.46 2.39
C CYS A 153 27.55 -33.70 3.01
N THR A 154 27.88 -33.00 4.10
CA THR A 154 29.16 -33.17 4.81
C THR A 154 29.29 -34.59 5.37
N SER A 155 28.22 -35.12 5.96
CA SER A 155 28.15 -36.50 6.48
C SER A 155 28.37 -37.53 5.37
N LEU A 156 27.68 -37.37 4.24
CA LEU A 156 27.83 -38.27 3.08
C LEU A 156 29.23 -38.19 2.47
N GLN A 157 29.80 -36.99 2.32
CA GLN A 157 31.18 -36.81 1.87
C GLN A 157 32.18 -37.50 2.80
N SER A 158 32.02 -37.34 4.11
CA SER A 158 32.84 -38.03 5.11
C SER A 158 32.71 -39.56 5.01
N LYS A 159 31.48 -40.07 4.80
CA LYS A 159 31.21 -41.50 4.64
C LYS A 159 31.86 -42.05 3.36
N ILE A 160 31.73 -41.34 2.25
CA ILE A 160 32.38 -41.70 0.98
C ILE A 160 33.90 -41.73 1.14
N ALA A 161 34.49 -40.71 1.77
CA ALA A 161 35.93 -40.67 2.03
C ALA A 161 36.40 -41.85 2.88
N THR A 162 35.66 -42.19 3.94
CA THR A 162 35.96 -43.31 4.84
C THR A 162 35.92 -44.65 4.09
N LEU A 163 34.85 -44.91 3.33
CA LEU A 163 34.69 -46.15 2.58
C LEU A 163 35.74 -46.29 1.46
N SER A 164 36.02 -45.18 0.78
CA SER A 164 36.98 -45.16 -0.34
C SER A 164 38.41 -45.41 0.12
N ALA A 165 38.81 -44.87 1.28
CA ALA A 165 40.15 -45.04 1.84
C ALA A 165 40.33 -46.34 2.64
N GLY A 166 39.25 -46.89 3.19
CA GLY A 166 39.28 -48.10 4.01
C GLY A 166 39.03 -49.37 3.19
N GLU A 167 37.87 -49.98 3.40
CA GLU A 167 37.51 -51.31 2.89
C GLU A 167 37.61 -51.42 1.36
N TYR A 168 37.21 -50.39 0.62
CA TYR A 168 37.27 -50.42 -0.84
C TYR A 168 38.71 -50.47 -1.35
N ALA A 169 39.63 -49.70 -0.76
CA ALA A 169 41.02 -49.65 -1.19
C ALA A 169 41.72 -51.00 -0.98
N VAL A 170 41.48 -51.64 0.18
CA VAL A 170 42.00 -52.97 0.49
C VAL A 170 41.45 -54.01 -0.49
N ALA A 171 40.13 -54.06 -0.66
CA ALA A 171 39.50 -55.01 -1.58
C ALA A 171 39.96 -54.82 -3.03
N LYS A 172 40.14 -53.56 -3.48
CA LYS A 172 40.67 -53.27 -4.82
C LYS A 172 42.10 -53.78 -4.98
N ALA A 173 42.97 -53.54 -4.00
CA ALA A 173 44.36 -54.00 -4.03
C ALA A 173 44.44 -55.53 -4.11
N ASP A 174 43.60 -56.24 -3.35
CA ASP A 174 43.52 -57.71 -3.37
C ASP A 174 43.05 -58.23 -4.75
N VAL A 175 42.03 -57.60 -5.35
CA VAL A 175 41.55 -57.97 -6.69
C VAL A 175 42.59 -57.69 -7.77
N ASP A 176 43.27 -56.53 -7.70
CA ASP A 176 44.32 -56.18 -8.65
C ASP A 176 45.52 -57.14 -8.55
N LYS A 177 45.86 -57.60 -7.33
CA LYS A 177 46.87 -58.65 -7.13
C LYS A 177 46.46 -59.97 -7.79
N LEU A 178 45.24 -60.45 -7.55
CA LEU A 178 44.72 -61.68 -8.18
C LEU A 178 44.68 -61.58 -9.71
N ARG A 179 44.32 -60.40 -10.24
CA ARG A 179 44.35 -60.14 -11.69
C ARG A 179 45.76 -60.16 -12.25
N SER A 180 46.72 -59.59 -11.53
CA SER A 180 48.13 -59.63 -11.90
C SER A 180 48.64 -61.07 -11.98
N ASP A 181 48.30 -61.91 -11.00
CA ASP A 181 48.70 -63.33 -10.97
C ASP A 181 48.09 -64.13 -12.16
N LEU A 182 46.95 -63.69 -12.69
CA LEU A 182 46.29 -64.25 -13.88
C LEU A 182 46.70 -63.59 -15.20
N GLY A 183 47.60 -62.60 -15.19
CA GLY A 183 48.02 -61.85 -16.39
C GLY A 183 46.97 -60.89 -16.95
N GLN A 184 46.00 -60.45 -16.13
CA GLN A 184 44.99 -59.45 -16.50
C GLN A 184 45.38 -58.04 -16.05
N LEU A 185 44.89 -57.02 -16.77
CA LEU A 185 45.08 -55.60 -16.38
C LEU A 185 44.31 -55.24 -15.09
N PRO A 186 44.85 -54.30 -14.28
CA PRO A 186 44.18 -53.85 -13.06
C PRO A 186 42.84 -53.17 -13.37
N LEU A 187 41.94 -53.19 -12.38
CA LEU A 187 40.64 -52.55 -12.50
C LEU A 187 40.76 -51.02 -12.58
N PRO A 188 39.88 -50.36 -13.37
CA PRO A 188 39.77 -48.90 -13.36
C PRO A 188 39.42 -48.38 -11.96
N GLY A 189 39.86 -47.16 -11.66
CA GLY A 189 39.63 -46.53 -10.36
C GLY A 189 38.15 -46.22 -10.09
N LEU A 190 37.79 -46.09 -8.81
CA LEU A 190 36.44 -45.69 -8.39
C LEU A 190 36.03 -44.36 -9.01
N GLN A 191 36.95 -43.40 -9.04
CA GLN A 191 36.76 -42.08 -9.63
C GLN A 191 36.34 -42.16 -11.11
N GLN A 192 37.03 -42.97 -11.90
CA GLN A 192 36.73 -43.18 -13.32
C GLN A 192 35.36 -43.83 -13.53
N THR A 193 34.97 -44.76 -12.65
CA THR A 193 33.64 -45.38 -12.68
C THR A 193 32.52 -44.39 -12.32
N LEU A 194 32.77 -43.50 -11.35
CA LEU A 194 31.82 -42.46 -10.93
C LEU A 194 31.63 -41.40 -12.01
N GLU A 195 32.71 -40.97 -12.67
CA GLU A 195 32.65 -40.02 -13.78
C GLU A 195 31.78 -40.54 -14.92
N GLY A 196 31.93 -41.83 -15.28
CA GLY A 196 31.07 -42.48 -16.28
C GLY A 196 29.58 -42.46 -15.91
N ARG A 197 29.22 -42.68 -14.63
CA ARG A 197 27.82 -42.58 -14.17
C ARG A 197 27.32 -41.15 -14.08
N GLY A 198 28.17 -40.20 -13.71
CA GLY A 198 27.80 -38.79 -13.57
C GLY A 198 27.32 -38.18 -14.88
N VAL A 199 27.96 -38.54 -16.00
CA VAL A 199 27.53 -38.12 -17.34
C VAL A 199 26.13 -38.65 -17.66
N GLY A 200 25.86 -39.92 -17.35
CA GLY A 200 24.54 -40.53 -17.57
C GLY A 200 23.42 -39.84 -16.78
N TYR A 201 23.66 -39.45 -15.52
CA TYR A 201 22.66 -38.76 -14.70
C TYR A 201 22.33 -37.36 -15.24
N LEU A 202 23.32 -36.62 -15.75
CA LEU A 202 23.10 -35.31 -16.36
C LEU A 202 22.31 -35.42 -17.67
N ASP A 203 22.60 -36.43 -18.49
CA ASP A 203 21.85 -36.69 -19.71
C ASP A 203 20.42 -37.12 -19.41
N GLU A 204 20.21 -37.99 -18.41
CA GLU A 204 18.89 -38.41 -17.95
C GLU A 204 18.05 -37.20 -17.49
N ARG A 205 18.66 -36.27 -16.74
CA ARG A 205 18.02 -35.01 -16.34
C ARG A 205 17.68 -34.09 -17.51
N ARG A 206 18.53 -34.05 -18.54
CA ARG A 206 18.26 -33.28 -19.77
C ARG A 206 17.09 -33.87 -20.55
N THR A 207 16.99 -35.20 -20.62
CA THR A 207 15.89 -35.89 -21.32
C THR A 207 14.59 -35.93 -20.53
N ALA A 208 14.63 -35.90 -19.19
CA ALA A 208 13.43 -35.99 -18.34
C ALA A 208 12.54 -34.74 -18.35
N GLY A 209 13.03 -33.61 -18.90
CA GLY A 209 12.29 -32.34 -18.96
C GLY A 209 12.00 -31.73 -17.58
N PRO A 210 11.65 -30.42 -17.52
CA PRO A 210 11.43 -29.69 -16.26
C PRO A 210 10.10 -30.01 -15.56
N SER A 211 9.50 -31.18 -15.81
CA SER A 211 8.15 -31.56 -15.40
C SER A 211 7.97 -31.80 -13.90
N ASN A 212 9.04 -31.77 -13.11
CA ASN A 212 9.01 -32.30 -11.74
C ASN A 212 9.65 -31.42 -10.67
N MET A 213 9.87 -30.12 -10.94
CA MET A 213 10.18 -29.15 -9.88
C MET A 213 8.89 -28.74 -9.17
N HIS A 214 8.40 -29.68 -8.36
CA HIS A 214 7.72 -29.51 -7.09
C HIS A 214 7.12 -28.12 -6.83
N THR A 215 5.81 -28.02 -7.09
CA THR A 215 4.86 -27.32 -6.23
C THR A 215 5.29 -27.51 -4.77
N ILE A 216 5.81 -26.44 -4.15
CA ILE A 216 5.89 -26.34 -2.70
C ILE A 216 4.45 -26.33 -2.22
N GLN A 217 3.95 -27.51 -1.89
CA GLN A 217 2.67 -27.71 -1.25
C GLN A 217 2.74 -27.03 0.13
N PRO A 218 1.89 -26.04 0.45
CA PRO A 218 1.82 -25.50 1.80
C PRO A 218 1.38 -26.61 2.76
N PRO A 219 1.88 -26.62 4.01
CA PRO A 219 1.61 -27.69 4.97
C PRO A 219 0.09 -27.83 5.24
N PRO A 220 -0.45 -29.06 5.33
CA PRO A 220 -1.84 -29.29 5.70
C PRO A 220 -2.02 -29.03 7.20
N GLY A 221 -2.25 -27.77 7.58
CA GLY A 221 -2.37 -27.41 8.99
C GLY A 221 -2.95 -26.03 9.31
N ALA A 222 -3.28 -25.20 8.31
CA ALA A 222 -4.02 -23.96 8.55
C ALA A 222 -5.51 -24.30 8.78
N THR A 223 -5.85 -24.60 10.03
CA THR A 223 -7.22 -24.60 10.51
C THR A 223 -7.78 -23.19 10.38
N THR A 224 -8.53 -22.94 9.31
CA THR A 224 -9.46 -21.82 9.25
C THR A 224 -10.50 -22.03 10.33
N VAL A 225 -10.34 -21.34 11.45
CA VAL A 225 -11.37 -21.20 12.48
C VAL A 225 -12.52 -20.42 11.87
N GLU A 226 -13.51 -21.18 11.42
CA GLU A 226 -14.79 -20.73 10.91
C GLU A 226 -15.58 -20.03 12.02
N LYS A 227 -15.36 -18.73 12.18
CA LYS A 227 -16.14 -17.90 13.10
C LYS A 227 -17.41 -17.42 12.39
N LYS A 228 -18.39 -18.32 12.42
CA LYS A 228 -19.84 -18.09 12.32
C LYS A 228 -20.26 -16.68 12.75
N ARG A 229 -20.45 -15.77 11.79
CA ARG A 229 -21.26 -14.56 11.95
C ARG A 229 -22.48 -14.65 11.05
N LYS A 230 -23.59 -15.05 11.66
CA LYS A 230 -24.95 -14.80 11.15
C LYS A 230 -25.13 -13.30 10.90
N ARG A 231 -25.43 -12.90 9.66
CA ARG A 231 -26.31 -11.74 9.38
C ARG A 231 -26.86 -11.82 7.94
N SER A 232 -28.13 -12.23 7.85
CA SER A 232 -29.18 -11.82 6.90
C SER A 232 -28.80 -11.07 5.61
N THR A 233 -28.98 -11.75 4.46
CA THR A 233 -29.84 -11.44 3.25
C THR A 233 -30.14 -9.99 2.84
N PRO A 234 -30.56 -9.71 1.57
CA PRO A 234 -30.36 -10.43 0.29
C PRO A 234 -30.10 -9.49 -0.94
N ASN A 235 -29.95 -10.13 -2.10
CA ASN A 235 -30.41 -9.70 -3.45
C ASN A 235 -29.54 -8.76 -4.30
N GLY A 236 -29.32 -9.18 -5.56
CA GLY A 236 -28.70 -8.36 -6.61
C GLY A 236 -28.13 -9.21 -7.75
N ALA A 237 -29.02 -9.71 -8.61
CA ALA A 237 -28.70 -10.42 -9.84
C ALA A 237 -28.15 -9.49 -10.95
N ASN A 238 -27.63 -10.13 -12.00
CA ASN A 238 -27.10 -9.66 -13.30
C ASN A 238 -25.56 -9.71 -13.34
N GLY A 239 -24.88 -10.51 -14.17
CA GLY A 239 -25.27 -11.23 -15.38
C GLY A 239 -24.54 -10.61 -16.60
N ALA A 240 -23.71 -11.42 -17.26
CA ALA A 240 -23.11 -11.24 -18.61
C ALA A 240 -22.02 -10.16 -18.74
N GLU A 241 -20.93 -10.26 -19.52
CA GLU A 241 -20.45 -11.25 -20.50
C GLU A 241 -19.04 -10.79 -20.98
N THR A 242 -18.24 -11.74 -21.52
CA THR A 242 -17.11 -11.55 -22.48
C THR A 242 -15.88 -10.73 -22.04
N GLY A 243 -14.62 -11.16 -22.14
CA GLY A 243 -14.01 -12.10 -23.08
C GLY A 243 -13.26 -11.36 -24.18
N VAL A 244 -12.05 -10.81 -23.89
CA VAL A 244 -11.03 -10.57 -24.93
C VAL A 244 -9.62 -10.60 -24.34
N ALA A 245 -8.77 -11.41 -24.96
CA ALA A 245 -7.34 -11.51 -24.73
C ALA A 245 -6.60 -10.28 -25.31
N SER A 246 -5.48 -9.90 -24.67
CA SER A 246 -4.39 -9.25 -25.42
C SER A 246 -3.06 -9.41 -24.69
N THR A 247 -2.30 -10.35 -25.23
CA THR A 247 -0.86 -10.55 -25.08
C THR A 247 -0.14 -9.43 -25.83
N HIS A 248 0.77 -8.70 -25.20
CA HIS A 248 1.78 -7.91 -25.92
C HIS A 248 3.16 -8.15 -25.32
N VAL A 249 3.93 -8.96 -26.05
CA VAL A 249 5.37 -9.15 -25.92
C VAL A 249 6.04 -8.05 -26.74
N ASN A 250 7.10 -7.42 -26.23
CA ASN A 250 8.05 -6.70 -27.08
C ASN A 250 9.49 -7.08 -26.70
N PRO A 251 10.27 -7.67 -27.63
CA PRO A 251 11.69 -7.94 -27.44
C PRO A 251 12.57 -6.99 -28.28
N GLY A 252 13.80 -6.76 -27.80
CA GLY A 252 14.91 -6.17 -28.56
C GLY A 252 15.10 -4.67 -28.32
N GLY A 253 16.30 -4.12 -28.10
CA GLY A 253 17.66 -4.64 -28.13
C GLY A 253 18.61 -3.43 -28.22
N THR A 254 19.88 -3.57 -27.81
CA THR A 254 21.11 -2.93 -28.36
C THR A 254 22.19 -2.77 -27.28
N ILE A 255 23.12 -3.73 -27.29
CA ILE A 255 24.59 -3.62 -27.33
C ILE A 255 25.22 -2.27 -26.92
N MET A 256 26.09 -2.29 -25.90
CA MET A 256 27.38 -1.58 -25.91
C MET A 256 28.38 -2.32 -25.00
N GLU A 257 29.54 -2.51 -25.59
CA GLU A 257 30.75 -3.23 -25.18
C GLU A 257 31.57 -2.38 -24.20
N GLY A 258 32.31 -3.00 -23.27
CA GLY A 258 33.12 -2.26 -22.30
C GLY A 258 33.88 -3.13 -21.31
N VAL A 259 34.94 -3.76 -21.81
CA VAL A 259 36.02 -4.47 -21.08
C VAL A 259 36.68 -3.56 -20.04
N VAL A 260 36.83 -4.03 -18.79
CA VAL A 260 38.08 -3.84 -18.01
C VAL A 260 38.23 -4.95 -16.96
N ASP A 261 39.34 -5.68 -17.07
CA ASP A 261 39.85 -6.66 -16.12
C ASP A 261 40.29 -6.03 -14.79
N GLY A 262 40.19 -6.80 -13.71
CA GLY A 262 40.75 -6.45 -12.40
C GLY A 262 40.69 -7.60 -11.40
N GLU A 263 41.81 -8.30 -11.24
CA GLU A 263 42.08 -9.40 -10.31
C GLU A 263 41.80 -9.08 -8.82
N GLY A 264 41.55 -10.13 -8.04
CA GLY A 264 41.16 -10.12 -6.61
C GLY A 264 42.24 -9.66 -5.61
N PRO A 265 42.26 -10.09 -4.31
CA PRO A 265 41.60 -11.25 -3.70
C PRO A 265 41.03 -11.02 -2.27
N ALA A 266 40.69 -12.14 -1.61
CA ALA A 266 40.74 -12.40 -0.16
C ALA A 266 39.44 -12.35 0.66
N GLN A 267 39.05 -13.56 1.06
CA GLN A 267 38.10 -13.92 2.10
C GLN A 267 38.46 -13.30 3.46
N ALA A 268 37.49 -12.72 4.17
CA ALA A 268 37.62 -12.45 5.60
C ALA A 268 36.35 -12.82 6.36
N LYS A 269 36.57 -13.66 7.37
CA LYS A 269 35.61 -14.33 8.26
C LYS A 269 34.76 -13.31 9.03
N ARG A 270 33.43 -13.45 8.98
CA ARG A 270 32.51 -12.68 9.83
C ARG A 270 32.58 -13.17 11.28
N PRO A 271 32.69 -12.28 12.28
CA PRO A 271 32.79 -12.67 13.68
C PRO A 271 31.43 -13.14 14.22
N ARG A 272 31.45 -14.34 14.79
CA ARG A 272 30.39 -14.86 15.67
C ARG A 272 30.28 -14.00 16.92
N GLY A 273 29.07 -13.50 17.19
CA GLY A 273 28.53 -13.29 18.53
C GLY A 273 28.95 -12.02 19.28
N ARG A 274 27.96 -11.20 19.62
CA ARG A 274 27.87 -10.68 20.99
C ARG A 274 26.43 -10.81 21.50
N PRO A 275 26.19 -11.52 22.62
CA PRO A 275 24.86 -11.67 23.18
C PRO A 275 24.41 -10.34 23.76
N ARG A 276 23.19 -9.91 23.40
CA ARG A 276 22.52 -8.81 24.09
C ARG A 276 22.21 -9.26 25.51
N GLY A 277 23.04 -8.80 26.45
CA GLY A 277 22.82 -8.95 27.87
C GLY A 277 21.45 -8.42 28.28
N SER A 278 20.62 -9.33 28.74
CA SER A 278 20.01 -9.31 30.08
C SER A 278 20.17 -7.98 30.83
N ARG A 279 19.09 -7.20 30.87
CA ARG A 279 18.80 -6.31 32.01
C ARG A 279 17.66 -6.94 32.79
N ASN A 280 18.03 -7.76 33.76
CA ASN A 280 17.17 -8.15 34.86
C ASN A 280 17.58 -7.35 36.12
N ARG A 281 16.55 -7.02 36.92
CA ARG A 281 16.54 -6.71 38.37
C ARG A 281 17.02 -5.33 38.84
N GLY A 282 16.14 -4.59 39.51
CA GLY A 282 15.68 -4.88 40.88
C GLY A 282 14.16 -4.65 40.97
N GLY A 283 13.33 -5.37 41.74
CA GLY A 283 13.57 -6.04 43.02
C GLY A 283 13.96 -5.00 44.08
N ALA A 284 13.30 -4.80 45.22
CA ALA A 284 12.17 -5.43 45.88
C ALA A 284 11.80 -4.55 47.10
N ALA A 285 10.67 -4.89 47.74
CA ALA A 285 10.37 -4.76 49.18
C ALA A 285 9.74 -3.46 49.73
N GLY A 286 8.64 -3.66 50.47
CA GLY A 286 8.40 -2.99 51.75
C GLY A 286 7.08 -2.24 51.86
N GLY A 287 6.04 -2.88 52.41
CA GLY A 287 4.77 -2.27 52.80
C GLY A 287 3.70 -3.32 53.04
#